data_AF-A0A933WET2-F1
#
_entry.id   AF-A0A933WET2-F1
#
_cell.length_a   1.000
_cell.length_b   1.000
_cell.length_c   1.000
_cell.angle_alpha   90.00
_cell.angle_beta   90.00
_cell.angle_gamma   90.00
#
_symmetry.space_group_name_H-M   'P 1'
#
loop_
_entity.id
_entity.type
_entity.pdbx_description
1 polymer ?
#
loop_
_entity_poly.entity_id
_entity_poly.type
_entity_poly.pdbx_seq_one_letter_code
_entity_poly.pdbx_strand_id
1 'polypeptide(L)' 'MRERREDIHELIDYFGSRYTKELHKALANSPEVKDILVSYDWPGNIRELENAIERIIVLSED' A
#
# COMPACT_ATOMS: atom_id res chain seq x y z
N MET A 1 -1.01 -10.66 17.80
CA MET A 1 0.37 -10.96 17.37
C MET A 1 0.90 -9.73 16.66
N ARG A 2 1.90 -9.07 17.24
CA ARG A 2 2.57 -7.87 16.70
C ARG A 2 3.73 -8.30 15.80
N GLU A 3 3.42 -9.10 14.80
CA GLU A 3 4.34 -9.69 13.83
C GLU A 3 3.67 -9.37 12.47
N ARG A 4 4.10 -8.44 11.63
CA ARG A 4 5.43 -7.98 11.26
C ARG A 4 5.28 -6.59 10.65
N ARG A 5 5.79 -5.53 11.31
CA ARG A 5 5.85 -4.19 10.67
C ARG A 5 6.87 -4.15 9.52
N GLU A 6 7.90 -4.98 9.58
CA GLU A 6 8.90 -5.11 8.53
C GLU A 6 8.29 -5.69 7.24
N ASP A 7 7.42 -6.69 7.33
CA ASP A 7 6.70 -7.23 6.17
C ASP A 7 5.74 -6.21 5.54
N ILE A 8 5.21 -5.25 6.30
CA ILE A 8 4.29 -4.24 5.76
C ILE A 8 4.99 -3.40 4.69
N HIS A 9 6.27 -3.05 4.90
CA HIS A 9 7.04 -2.33 3.88
C HIS A 9 7.15 -3.14 2.59
N GLU A 10 7.53 -4.42 2.68
CA GLU A 10 7.67 -5.29 1.50
C GLU A 10 6.32 -5.52 0.80
N LEU A 11 5.23 -5.64 1.57
CA LEU A 11 3.88 -5.79 1.03
C LEU A 11 3.41 -4.51 0.33
N ILE A 12 3.69 -3.33 0.88
CA ILE A 12 3.38 -2.05 0.24
C ILE A 12 4.08 -1.95 -1.11
N ASP A 13 5.37 -2.28 -1.16
CA ASP A 13 6.15 -2.23 -2.40
C ASP A 13 5.66 -3.30 -3.40
N TYR A 14 5.32 -4.50 -2.93
CA TYR A 14 4.77 -5.58 -3.76
C TYR A 14 3.43 -5.19 -4.39
N PHE A 15 2.45 -4.79 -3.59
CA PHE A 15 1.12 -4.39 -4.09
C PHE A 15 1.21 -3.12 -4.93
N GLY A 16 1.97 -2.12 -4.50
CA GLY A 16 2.18 -0.89 -5.25
C GLY A 16 2.76 -1.15 -6.64
N SER A 17 3.79 -1.99 -6.75
CA SER A 17 4.39 -2.38 -8.03
C SER A 17 3.43 -3.16 -8.91
N ARG A 18 2.67 -4.10 -8.32
CA ARG A 18 1.67 -4.90 -9.04
C ARG A 18 0.58 -4.03 -9.64
N TYR A 19 -0.08 -3.21 -8.83
CA TYR A 19 -1.18 -2.36 -9.29
C TYR A 19 -0.71 -1.22 -10.19
N THR A 20 0.53 -0.73 -10.02
CA THR A 20 1.11 0.22 -10.97
C THR A 20 1.22 -0.38 -12.37
N LYS A 21 1.59 -1.66 -12.46
CA LYS A 21 1.64 -2.39 -13.75
C LYS A 21 0.26 -2.71 -14.30
N GLU A 22 -0.68 -3.12 -13.45
CA GLU A 22 -2.03 -3.53 -13.86
C GLU A 22 -2.91 -2.33 -14.28
N LEU A 23 -2.81 -1.21 -13.56
CA LEU A 23 -3.66 -0.02 -13.77
C LEU A 23 -2.98 1.08 -14.59
N HIS A 24 -1.70 0.92 -14.94
CA HIS A 24 -0.88 1.95 -15.59
C HIS A 24 -0.85 3.30 -14.85
N LYS A 25 -1.06 3.28 -13.52
CA LYS A 25 -1.07 4.45 -12.64
C LYS A 25 -0.07 4.27 -11.51
N ALA A 26 0.72 5.30 -11.19
CA ALA A 26 1.67 5.19 -10.09
C ALA A 26 0.97 5.27 -8.73
N LEU A 27 1.43 4.44 -7.78
CA LEU A 27 1.20 4.75 -6.37
C LEU A 27 1.80 6.13 -6.09
N ALA A 28 1.06 6.97 -5.37
CA ALA A 28 1.55 8.26 -4.93
C ALA A 28 2.90 8.07 -4.20
N ASN A 29 4.00 8.48 -4.85
CA ASN A 29 5.37 8.31 -4.36
C ASN A 29 5.74 9.32 -3.26
N SER A 30 4.74 9.89 -2.61
CA SER A 30 4.93 10.79 -1.47
C SER A 30 5.40 9.96 -0.27
N PRO A 31 6.55 10.30 0.35
CA PRO A 31 7.03 9.65 1.57
C PRO A 31 5.95 9.57 2.65
N GLU A 32 5.11 10.59 2.73
CA GLU A 32 4.01 10.70 3.68
C GLU A 32 2.97 9.57 3.51
N VAL A 33 2.68 9.14 2.28
CA VAL A 33 1.76 8.03 2.02
C VAL A 33 2.32 6.72 2.55
N LYS A 34 3.62 6.45 2.30
CA LYS A 34 4.28 5.25 2.81
C LYS A 34 4.33 5.25 4.34
N ASP A 35 4.64 6.39 4.95
CA ASP A 35 4.67 6.51 6.42
C ASP A 35 3.29 6.24 7.04
N ILE A 36 2.22 6.76 6.43
CA ILE A 36 0.85 6.49 6.89
C ILE A 36 0.54 4.99 6.82
N LEU A 37 0.82 4.35 5.67
CA LEU A 37 0.54 2.92 5.47
C LEU A 37 1.32 2.04 6.45
N VAL A 38 2.53 2.45 6.85
CA VAL A 38 3.38 1.70 7.79
C VAL A 38 2.99 1.94 9.24
N SER A 39 2.49 3.14 9.55
CA SER A 39 2.05 3.51 10.89
C SER A 39 0.74 2.85 11.31
N TYR A 40 -0.06 2.37 10.34
CA TYR A 40 -1.34 1.73 10.58
C TYR A 40 -1.17 0.24 10.91
N ASP A 41 -1.91 -0.26 11.91
CA ASP A 41 -1.77 -1.64 12.41
C ASP A 41 -2.53 -2.70 11.55
N TRP A 42 -3.25 -2.30 10.49
CA TRP A 42 -4.00 -3.16 9.56
C TRP A 42 -4.78 -4.31 10.24
N PRO A 43 -5.78 -4.00 11.11
CA PRO A 43 -6.54 -5.01 11.84
C PRO A 43 -7.29 -6.00 10.93
N GLY A 44 -7.59 -5.62 9.69
CA GLY A 44 -8.18 -6.47 8.65
C GLY A 44 -7.18 -7.37 7.92
N ASN A 45 -5.92 -7.41 8.36
CA ASN A 45 -4.79 -8.16 7.79
C ASN A 45 -4.37 -7.64 6.39
N ILE A 46 -3.62 -8.49 5.67
CA ILE A 46 -3.03 -8.21 4.35
C ILE A 46 -4.07 -7.77 3.31
N ARG A 47 -5.31 -8.28 3.37
CA ARG A 47 -6.38 -7.87 2.43
C ARG A 47 -6.80 -6.42 2.59
N GLU A 48 -6.78 -5.89 3.81
CA GLU A 48 -7.13 -4.49 4.05
C GLU A 48 -6.05 -3.57 3.47
N LEU A 49 -4.78 -3.95 3.63
CA LEU A 49 -3.63 -3.27 3.03
C LEU A 49 -3.71 -3.29 1.49
N GLU A 50 -3.94 -4.46 0.89
CA GLU A 50 -4.08 -4.62 -0.56
C GLU A 50 -5.19 -3.71 -1.13
N ASN A 51 -6.38 -3.75 -0.53
CA ASN A 51 -7.52 -2.92 -0.95
C ASN A 51 -7.24 -1.42 -0.80
N ALA A 52 -6.54 -1.01 0.26
CA ALA A 52 -6.20 0.40 0.47
C ALA A 52 -5.23 0.90 -0.59
N ILE A 53 -4.19 0.12 -0.90
CA ILE A 53 -3.20 0.46 -1.94
C ILE A 53 -3.87 0.53 -3.32
N GLU A 54 -4.71 -0.44 -3.66
CA GLU A 54 -5.48 -0.42 -4.91
C GLU A 54 -6.32 0.87 -4.99
N ARG A 55 -7.06 1.20 -3.94
CA ARG A 55 -7.88 2.42 -3.89
C ARG A 55 -7.06 3.69 -4.05
N ILE A 56 -5.91 3.79 -3.40
CA ILE A 56 -5.02 4.96 -3.52
C ILE A 56 -4.62 5.12 -4.99
N ILE A 57 -4.19 4.05 -5.66
CA ILE A 57 -3.75 4.10 -7.07
C ILE A 57 -4.91 4.45 -8.01
N VAL A 58 -6.10 3.87 -7.79
CA VAL A 58 -7.29 4.15 -8.61
C VAL A 58 -7.70 5.63 -8.49
N LEU A 59 -7.64 6.17 -7.26
CA LEU A 59 -8.03 7.55 -6.93
C LEU A 59 -6.94 8.58 -7.20
N SER A 60 -5.69 8.18 -7.43
CA SER A 60 -4.64 9.09 -7.91
C SER A 60 -5.09 9.72 -9.23
N GLU A 61 -5.19 11.04 -9.23
CA GLU A 61 -5.34 11.87 -10.43
C GLU A 61 -3.96 12.00 -11.12
N ASP A 62 -3.95 12.08 -12.45
CA ASP A 62 -2.73 12.22 -13.27
C ASP A 62 -2.00 13.55 -13.04
#